data_AF-A0A9X3CYM1-F1
#
_entry.id   AF-A0A9X3CYM1-F1
#
_cell.length_a   1.000
_cell.length_b   1.000
_cell.length_c   1.000
_cell.angle_alpha   90.00
_cell.angle_beta   90.00
_cell.angle_gamma   90.00
#
_symmetry.space_group_name_H-M   'P 1'
#
loop_
_entity.id
_entity.type
_entity.pdbx_description
1 polymer ?
#
loop_
_entity_poly.entity_id
_entity_poly.type
_entity_poly.pdbx_seq_one_letter_code
_entity_poly.pdbx_strand_id
1 'polypeptide(L)'
;MLLNISRDFADKREEINELVGKPFTLEERQELKKTSFNELPVTAASIEIYNLLVLNEGQAQNHCNIEMRPKGVLISFSAAGETYSLVIPFFKLKIYKGRAEEYSFYKDQYFIKIHAGAGQTEVHSFIKKLRHYKADKALPRIEDQE
;
A
#
# COMPACT_ATOMS: atom_id res chain seq x y z
N MET A 1 -5.07 -9.53 1.05
CA MET A 1 -5.10 -10.51 -0.05
C MET A 1 -3.98 -10.12 -0.99
N LEU A 2 -3.13 -11.07 -1.42
CA LEU A 2 -2.20 -10.84 -2.53
C LEU A 2 -2.87 -11.41 -3.78
N LEU A 3 -3.03 -10.61 -4.83
CA LEU A 3 -3.74 -11.02 -6.04
C LEU A 3 -3.10 -10.45 -7.31
N ASN A 4 -3.38 -11.08 -8.45
CA ASN A 4 -3.00 -10.58 -9.76
C ASN A 4 -4.14 -9.71 -10.30
N ILE A 5 -4.00 -8.39 -10.23
CA ILE A 5 -5.05 -7.47 -10.70
C ILE A 5 -5.15 -7.43 -12.23
N SER A 6 -4.15 -7.89 -12.98
CA SER A 6 -4.26 -8.00 -14.44
C SER A 6 -5.23 -9.09 -14.88
N ARG A 7 -5.39 -10.15 -14.06
CA ARG A 7 -6.25 -11.30 -14.36
C ARG A 7 -7.54 -11.34 -13.54
N ASP A 8 -7.42 -11.12 -12.24
CA ASP A 8 -8.47 -11.46 -11.29
C ASP A 8 -9.38 -10.26 -10.97
N PHE A 9 -9.10 -9.06 -11.50
CA PHE A 9 -9.74 -7.84 -11.03
C PHE A 9 -11.25 -7.83 -11.29
N ALA A 10 -11.73 -8.36 -12.41
CA ALA A 10 -13.17 -8.41 -12.70
C ALA A 10 -13.93 -9.21 -11.62
N ASP A 11 -13.38 -10.36 -11.23
CA ASP A 11 -14.00 -11.28 -10.29
C ASP A 11 -13.83 -10.84 -8.83
N LYS A 12 -12.71 -10.17 -8.52
CA LYS A 12 -12.34 -9.79 -7.15
C LYS A 12 -12.64 -8.34 -6.80
N ARG A 13 -13.19 -7.55 -7.73
CA ARG A 13 -13.44 -6.11 -7.52
C ARG A 13 -14.30 -5.82 -6.30
N GLU A 14 -15.41 -6.55 -6.14
CA GLU A 14 -16.31 -6.31 -5.01
C GLU A 14 -15.68 -6.72 -3.69
N GLU A 15 -14.98 -7.86 -3.63
CA GLU A 15 -14.22 -8.29 -2.44
C GLU A 15 -13.16 -7.24 -2.05
N ILE A 16 -12.44 -6.66 -3.01
CA ILE A 16 -11.48 -5.57 -2.77
C ILE A 16 -12.21 -4.34 -2.21
N ASN A 17 -13.32 -3.94 -2.83
CA ASN A 17 -14.10 -2.77 -2.41
C ASN A 17 -14.69 -2.95 -1.00
N GLU A 18 -15.09 -4.16 -0.63
CA GLU A 18 -15.58 -4.46 0.72
C GLU A 18 -14.45 -4.32 1.76
N LEU A 19 -13.28 -4.88 1.46
CA LEU A 19 -12.12 -4.89 2.36
C LEU A 19 -11.50 -3.51 2.57
N VAL A 20 -11.25 -2.77 1.48
CA VAL A 20 -10.50 -1.49 1.55
C VAL A 20 -11.32 -0.27 1.13
N GLY A 21 -12.57 -0.44 0.72
CA GLY A 21 -13.42 0.64 0.21
C GLY A 21 -13.25 0.86 -1.29
N LYS A 22 -14.24 1.49 -1.92
CA LYS A 22 -14.21 1.93 -3.33
C LYS A 22 -13.12 3.00 -3.56
N PRO A 23 -12.71 3.24 -4.82
CA PRO A 23 -11.72 4.28 -5.09
C PRO A 23 -12.29 5.62 -4.67
N PHE A 24 -11.44 6.50 -4.13
CA PHE A 24 -11.86 7.86 -3.86
C PHE A 24 -12.45 8.50 -5.12
N THR A 25 -13.56 9.22 -4.95
CA THR A 25 -14.16 10.07 -5.99
C THR A 25 -13.18 11.18 -6.40
N LEU A 26 -13.48 11.87 -7.49
CA LEU A 26 -12.64 13.00 -7.92
C LEU A 26 -12.58 14.11 -6.86
N GLU A 27 -13.71 14.39 -6.22
CA GLU A 27 -13.83 15.37 -5.15
C GLU A 27 -12.99 14.97 -3.92
N GLU A 28 -13.13 13.74 -3.43
CA GLU A 28 -12.34 13.23 -2.30
C GLU A 28 -10.83 13.28 -2.59
N ARG A 29 -10.42 13.00 -3.84
CA ARG A 29 -9.00 13.07 -4.24
C ARG A 29 -8.46 14.50 -4.20
N GLN A 30 -9.28 15.49 -4.56
CA GLN A 30 -8.91 16.90 -4.50
C GLN A 30 -8.75 17.35 -3.04
N GLU A 31 -9.69 16.98 -2.17
CA GLU A 31 -9.65 17.31 -0.75
C GLU A 31 -8.47 16.67 -0.02
N LEU A 32 -8.29 15.35 -0.19
CA LEU A 32 -7.27 14.59 0.50
C LEU A 32 -5.86 14.91 -0.01
N LYS A 33 -5.75 15.50 -1.21
CA LYS A 33 -4.53 15.80 -1.96
C LYS A 33 -3.70 14.53 -2.21
N LYS A 34 -3.20 14.25 -3.42
CA LYS A 34 -2.30 13.10 -3.75
C LYS A 34 -2.65 11.77 -3.03
N THR A 35 -3.69 11.07 -3.46
CA THR A 35 -4.16 9.81 -2.83
C THR A 35 -3.35 8.57 -3.20
N SER A 36 -2.37 8.70 -4.10
CA SER A 36 -1.45 7.63 -4.47
C SER A 36 -0.02 8.13 -4.61
N PHE A 37 0.92 7.20 -4.53
CA PHE A 37 2.33 7.42 -4.84
C PHE A 37 2.83 6.27 -5.71
N ASN A 38 3.48 6.60 -6.82
CA ASN A 38 3.94 5.62 -7.80
C ASN A 38 5.47 5.51 -7.78
N GLU A 39 5.98 4.39 -8.30
CA GLU A 39 7.41 4.14 -8.51
C GLU A 39 8.25 4.24 -7.23
N LEU A 40 7.74 3.70 -6.13
CA LEU A 40 8.47 3.63 -4.85
C LEU A 40 9.45 2.45 -4.89
N PRO A 41 10.77 2.67 -4.75
CA PRO A 41 11.74 1.60 -4.84
C PRO A 41 11.60 0.62 -3.67
N VAL A 42 11.45 -0.68 -3.98
CA VAL A 42 11.32 -1.75 -3.00
C VAL A 42 12.71 -2.18 -2.52
N THR A 43 12.94 -2.17 -1.21
CA THR A 43 14.22 -2.58 -0.60
C THR A 43 14.19 -4.03 -0.10
N ALA A 44 13.02 -4.49 0.35
CA ALA A 44 12.81 -5.87 0.79
C ALA A 44 11.32 -6.22 0.77
N ALA A 45 11.00 -7.51 0.67
CA ALA A 45 9.63 -8.00 0.76
C ALA A 45 9.58 -9.42 1.38
N SER A 46 8.39 -9.88 1.76
CA SER A 46 8.20 -11.28 2.18
C SER A 46 8.49 -12.23 1.02
N ILE A 47 8.83 -13.49 1.32
CA ILE A 47 9.34 -14.44 0.32
C ILE A 47 8.40 -14.61 -0.87
N GLU A 48 7.10 -14.63 -0.64
CA GLU A 48 6.09 -14.78 -1.69
C GLU A 48 6.06 -13.57 -2.63
N ILE A 49 6.20 -12.36 -2.09
CA ILE A 49 6.23 -11.13 -2.88
C ILE A 49 7.59 -11.00 -3.58
N TYR A 50 8.68 -11.32 -2.88
CA TYR A 50 10.02 -11.32 -3.46
C TYR A 50 10.13 -12.27 -4.65
N ASN A 51 9.58 -13.48 -4.54
CA ASN A 51 9.57 -14.46 -5.63
C ASN A 51 8.84 -13.95 -6.87
N LEU A 52 7.83 -13.09 -6.73
CA LEU A 52 7.17 -12.42 -7.86
C LEU A 52 8.04 -11.29 -8.42
N LEU A 53 8.59 -10.44 -7.54
CA LEU A 53 9.41 -9.30 -7.91
C LEU A 53 10.66 -9.70 -8.73
N VAL A 54 11.28 -10.84 -8.42
CA VAL A 54 12.46 -11.32 -9.16
C VAL A 54 12.13 -11.85 -10.57
N LEU A 55 10.86 -12.10 -10.90
CA LEU A 55 10.44 -12.52 -12.24
C LEU A 55 10.53 -11.37 -13.26
N ASN A 56 10.71 -10.13 -12.82
CA ASN A 56 10.99 -9.01 -13.71
C ASN A 56 12.47 -9.00 -14.12
N GLU A 57 12.87 -10.02 -14.88
CA GLU A 57 14.20 -10.08 -15.46
C GLU A 57 14.50 -8.81 -16.27
N GLY A 58 15.65 -8.18 -16.02
CA GLY A 58 16.12 -6.99 -16.75
C GLY A 58 15.75 -5.62 -16.15
N GLN A 59 14.96 -5.55 -15.08
CA GLN A 59 14.73 -4.29 -14.34
C GLN A 59 15.80 -4.11 -13.25
N ALA A 60 16.49 -2.96 -13.26
CA ALA A 60 17.57 -2.66 -12.30
C ALA A 60 17.07 -2.51 -10.85
N GLN A 61 15.80 -2.16 -10.66
CA GLN A 61 15.20 -2.01 -9.33
C GLN A 61 13.69 -2.30 -9.39
N ASN A 62 13.22 -3.09 -8.43
CA ASN A 62 11.81 -3.36 -8.25
C ASN A 62 11.12 -2.17 -7.59
N HIS A 63 9.94 -1.80 -8.10
CA HIS A 63 9.16 -0.68 -7.60
C HIS A 63 7.74 -1.12 -7.23
N CYS A 64 7.12 -0.34 -6.36
CA CYS A 64 5.71 -0.50 -6.01
C CYS A 64 4.97 0.85 -6.03
N ASN A 65 3.66 0.77 -6.16
CA ASN A 65 2.74 1.89 -6.09
C ASN A 65 1.86 1.70 -4.85
N ILE A 66 1.60 2.77 -4.11
CA ILE A 66 0.70 2.76 -2.97
C ILE A 66 -0.52 3.62 -3.30
N GLU A 67 -1.70 3.02 -3.29
CA GLU A 67 -2.98 3.70 -3.42
C GLU A 67 -3.70 3.70 -2.07
N MET A 68 -4.06 4.88 -1.57
CA MET A 68 -4.93 5.02 -0.41
C MET A 68 -6.39 4.73 -0.79
N ARG A 69 -7.10 4.06 0.11
CA ARG A 69 -8.52 3.78 0.00
C ARG A 69 -9.24 4.14 1.31
N PRO A 70 -10.57 4.31 1.31
CA PRO A 70 -11.31 4.72 2.50
C PRO A 70 -11.10 3.82 3.73
N LYS A 71 -10.91 2.51 3.53
CA LYS A 71 -10.74 1.51 4.60
C LYS A 71 -9.39 0.80 4.57
N GLY A 72 -8.44 1.21 3.73
CA GLY A 72 -7.19 0.49 3.55
C GLY A 72 -6.23 1.08 2.52
N VAL A 73 -5.30 0.26 2.06
CA VAL A 73 -4.38 0.58 0.97
C VAL A 73 -4.26 -0.60 0.00
N LEU A 74 -3.92 -0.26 -1.24
CA LEU A 74 -3.42 -1.20 -2.24
C LEU A 74 -1.93 -0.93 -2.42
N ILE A 75 -1.08 -1.94 -2.27
CA ILE A 75 0.34 -1.85 -2.63
C ILE A 75 0.57 -2.74 -3.84
N SER A 76 0.70 -2.11 -5.00
CA SER A 76 0.79 -2.79 -6.29
C SER A 76 2.20 -2.79 -6.84
N PHE A 77 2.59 -3.86 -7.53
CA PHE A 77 3.90 -3.99 -8.16
C PHE A 77 3.77 -4.86 -9.40
N SER A 78 4.67 -4.67 -10.37
CA SER A 78 4.69 -5.50 -11.58
C SER A 78 5.46 -6.79 -11.32
N ALA A 79 5.10 -7.89 -11.99
CA ALA A 79 5.86 -9.14 -12.06
C ALA A 79 5.55 -9.84 -13.39
N ALA A 80 6.58 -10.16 -14.18
CA ALA A 80 6.48 -10.85 -15.47
C ALA A 80 5.46 -10.23 -16.45
N GLY A 81 5.40 -8.88 -16.51
CA GLY A 81 4.47 -8.15 -17.38
C GLY A 81 3.04 -8.03 -16.84
N GLU A 82 2.78 -8.56 -15.65
CA GLU A 82 1.48 -8.48 -14.97
C GLU A 82 1.57 -7.59 -13.74
N THR A 83 0.42 -7.12 -13.26
CA THR A 83 0.36 -6.30 -12.04
C THR A 83 -0.25 -7.09 -10.90
N TYR A 84 0.48 -7.17 -9.80
CA TYR A 84 0.02 -7.77 -8.56
C TYR A 84 -0.29 -6.67 -7.54
N SER A 85 -1.22 -6.94 -6.62
CA SER A 85 -1.57 -6.03 -5.55
C SER A 85 -1.73 -6.73 -4.21
N LEU A 86 -1.05 -6.21 -3.20
CA LEU A 86 -1.29 -6.54 -1.81
C LEU A 86 -2.37 -5.61 -1.25
N VAL A 87 -3.58 -6.14 -1.09
CA VAL A 87 -4.74 -5.48 -0.50
C VAL A 87 -4.64 -5.55 1.02
N ILE A 88 -4.52 -4.39 1.66
CA ILE A 88 -4.35 -4.27 3.10
C ILE A 88 -5.43 -3.38 3.72
N PRO A 89 -6.41 -3.95 4.45
CA PRO A 89 -7.35 -3.14 5.21
C PRO A 89 -6.65 -2.50 6.42
N PHE A 90 -7.10 -1.32 6.84
CA PHE A 90 -6.43 -0.52 7.88
C PHE A 90 -6.31 -1.23 9.22
N PHE A 91 -7.27 -2.09 9.59
CA PHE A 91 -7.19 -2.86 10.83
C PHE A 91 -6.07 -3.92 10.83
N LYS A 92 -5.58 -4.34 9.64
CA LYS A 92 -4.41 -5.22 9.51
C LYS A 92 -3.13 -4.48 9.14
N LEU A 93 -3.22 -3.26 8.63
CA LEU A 93 -2.07 -2.49 8.17
C LEU A 93 -1.20 -2.04 9.35
N LYS A 94 0.07 -2.45 9.36
CA LYS A 94 1.09 -1.88 10.24
C LYS A 94 2.13 -1.15 9.40
N ILE A 95 2.42 0.09 9.77
CA ILE A 95 3.41 0.95 9.09
C ILE A 95 4.51 1.29 10.08
N TYR A 96 5.74 0.92 9.77
CA TYR A 96 6.92 1.24 10.55
C TYR A 96 7.87 2.12 9.74
N LYS A 97 8.48 3.10 10.39
CA LYS A 97 9.68 3.74 9.88
C LYS A 97 10.85 2.91 10.41
N GLY A 98 11.50 2.15 9.54
CA GLY A 98 12.59 1.24 9.91
C GLY A 98 13.87 2.04 10.14
N ARG A 99 14.70 2.12 9.11
CA ARG A 99 15.86 3.04 9.07
C ARG A 99 15.40 4.47 8.78
N ALA A 100 16.31 5.44 8.89
CA ALA A 100 16.01 6.84 8.58
C ALA A 100 15.36 7.02 7.20
N GLU A 101 15.75 6.16 6.25
CA GLU A 101 15.37 6.21 4.83
C GLU A 101 14.53 5.02 4.37
N GLU A 102 13.83 4.33 5.27
CA GLU A 102 13.02 3.16 4.91
C GLU A 102 11.67 3.17 5.62
N TYR A 103 10.61 2.84 4.88
CA TYR A 103 9.30 2.51 5.44
C TYR A 103 8.96 1.06 5.17
N SER A 104 8.27 0.42 6.11
CA SER A 104 7.82 -0.95 5.99
C SER A 104 6.32 -1.04 6.22
N PHE A 105 5.63 -1.75 5.33
CA PHE A 105 4.20 -2.00 5.37
C PHE A 105 3.98 -3.50 5.60
N TYR A 106 3.24 -3.87 6.64
CA TYR A 106 2.97 -5.26 7.00
C TYR A 106 1.49 -5.58 6.98
N LYS A 107 1.19 -6.84 6.64
CA LYS A 107 -0.13 -7.47 6.76
C LYS A 107 0.03 -8.98 6.98
N ASP A 108 -0.35 -9.47 8.15
CA ASP A 108 -0.19 -10.88 8.51
C ASP A 108 1.26 -11.35 8.23
N GLN A 109 1.48 -12.37 7.40
CA GLN A 109 2.81 -12.82 6.97
C GLN A 109 3.50 -11.93 5.91
N TYR A 110 2.75 -11.07 5.23
CA TYR A 110 3.28 -10.26 4.13
C TYR A 110 3.93 -8.98 4.62
N PHE A 111 5.01 -8.58 3.95
CA PHE A 111 5.57 -7.24 4.10
C PHE A 111 6.18 -6.73 2.80
N ILE A 112 6.17 -5.41 2.64
CA ILE A 112 6.90 -4.67 1.59
C ILE A 112 7.62 -3.51 2.28
N LYS A 113 8.91 -3.36 2.02
CA LYS A 113 9.73 -2.23 2.46
C LYS A 113 10.11 -1.36 1.27
N ILE A 114 10.07 -0.06 1.47
CA ILE A 114 10.41 0.92 0.44
C ILE A 114 11.51 1.84 0.91
N HIS A 115 12.35 2.26 -0.03
CA HIS A 115 13.30 3.34 0.20
C HIS A 115 12.58 4.70 0.16
N ALA A 116 12.94 5.58 1.09
CA ALA A 116 12.49 6.96 1.17
C ALA A 116 13.63 7.82 1.72
N GLY A 117 14.56 8.22 0.86
CA GLY A 117 15.74 9.00 1.23
C GLY A 117 15.40 10.36 1.84
N ALA A 118 16.34 10.96 2.59
CA ALA A 118 16.08 12.19 3.35
C ALA A 118 15.54 13.37 2.50
N GLY A 119 15.92 13.44 1.22
CA GLY A 119 15.43 14.47 0.28
C GLY A 119 14.02 14.22 -0.28
N GLN A 120 13.43 13.04 -0.05
CA GLN A 120 12.12 12.66 -0.62
C GLN A 120 10.96 13.13 0.26
N THR A 121 10.86 14.45 0.45
CA THR A 121 9.88 15.11 1.34
C THR A 121 8.43 14.76 0.98
N GLU A 122 8.13 14.55 -0.31
CA GLU A 122 6.80 14.15 -0.76
C GLU A 122 6.43 12.73 -0.31
N VAL A 123 7.37 11.78 -0.34
CA VAL A 123 7.14 10.40 0.11
C VAL A 123 6.87 10.40 1.61
N HIS A 124 7.69 11.11 2.38
CA HIS A 124 7.49 11.28 3.82
C HIS A 124 6.14 11.93 4.14
N SER A 125 5.74 12.96 3.40
CA SER A 125 4.46 13.66 3.57
C SER A 125 3.27 12.76 3.25
N PHE A 126 3.35 11.99 2.16
CA PHE A 126 2.34 11.01 1.78
C PHE A 126 2.15 9.93 2.86
N ILE A 127 3.24 9.34 3.35
CA ILE A 127 3.17 8.28 4.36
C ILE A 127 2.71 8.84 5.71
N LYS A 128 3.14 10.06 6.08
CA LYS A 128 2.62 10.76 7.26
C LYS A 128 1.11 10.92 7.15
N LYS A 129 0.60 11.42 6.03
CA LYS A 129 -0.83 11.57 5.79
C LYS A 129 -1.57 10.22 5.86
N LEU A 130 -1.06 9.17 5.22
CA LEU A 130 -1.63 7.82 5.30
C LEU A 130 -1.76 7.35 6.76
N ARG A 131 -0.76 7.59 7.61
CA ARG A 131 -0.83 7.25 9.03
C ARG A 131 -1.90 8.03 9.79
N HIS A 132 -2.07 9.33 9.50
CA HIS A 132 -3.11 10.15 10.13
C HIS A 132 -4.49 9.70 9.67
N TYR A 133 -4.69 9.56 8.36
CA TYR A 133 -5.96 9.09 7.80
C TYR A 133 -6.37 7.71 8.36
N LYS A 134 -5.42 6.78 8.48
CA LYS A 134 -5.64 5.48 9.13
C LYS A 134 -6.07 5.63 10.59
N ALA A 135 -5.48 6.57 11.34
CA ALA A 135 -5.80 6.80 12.75
C ALA A 135 -7.22 7.39 12.90
N ASP A 136 -7.57 8.35 12.06
CA ASP A 136 -8.91 8.99 12.05
C ASP A 136 -10.02 8.01 11.65
N LYS A 137 -9.68 7.02 10.82
CA LYS A 137 -10.58 5.93 10.38
C LYS A 137 -10.49 4.68 11.25
N ALA A 138 -9.63 4.64 12.27
CA ALA A 138 -9.63 3.54 13.21
C ALA A 138 -10.96 3.57 13.99
N LEU A 139 -11.56 2.39 14.20
CA LEU A 139 -12.75 2.29 15.06
C LEU A 139 -12.41 2.87 16.44
N PRO A 140 -13.36 3.58 17.10
CA PRO A 140 -13.15 4.05 18.46
C PRO A 140 -12.78 2.85 19.36
N ARG A 141 -11.84 3.07 20.27
CA ARG A 141 -11.43 2.02 21.20
C ARG A 141 -12.61 1.78 22.13
N ILE A 142 -12.78 0.54 22.59
CA ILE A 142 -13.87 0.19 23.52
C ILE A 142 -13.78 1.05 24.81
N GLU A 143 -12.57 1.48 25.17
CA GLU A 143 -12.27 2.38 26.29
C GLU A 143 -12.76 3.83 26.10
N ASP A 144 -13.08 4.24 24.85
CA ASP A 144 -13.58 5.59 24.54
C ASP A 144 -15.12 5.70 24.69
N GLN A 145 -15.78 4.63 25.16
CA GLN A 145 -17.24 4.53 25.31
C GLN A 145 -17.74 4.61 26.77
N GLU A 146 -16.87 4.98 27.71
CA GLU A 146 -17.21 5.17 29.14
C GLU A 146 -17.18 6.64 29.57
#